data_AF-A0A9W6CY97-F1
#
_entry.id   AF-A0A9W6CY97-F1
#
_cell.length_a   1.000
_cell.length_b   1.000
_cell.length_c   1.000
_cell.angle_alpha   90.00
_cell.angle_beta   90.00
_cell.angle_gamma   90.00
#
_symmetry.space_group_name_H-M   'P 1'
#
loop_
_entity.id
_entity.type
_entity.pdbx_description
1 polymer ?
#
loop_
_entity_poly.entity_id
_entity_poly.type
_entity_poly.pdbx_seq_one_letter_code
_entity_poly.pdbx_strand_id
1 'polypeptide(L)' 'MDDFWANAIWSLAPTVLIGLVFWFVMRSVIRADRNERRAYARIEAEERAKLGLDAPRDGSAA' A
#
# COMPACT_ATOMS: atom_id res chain seq x y z
N MET A 1 1.34 -10.32 -43.37
CA MET A 1 0.61 -10.85 -42.19
C MET A 1 1.00 -10.09 -40.92
N ASP A 2 2.25 -9.67 -40.79
CA ASP A 2 2.77 -8.93 -39.64
C ASP A 2 2.05 -7.58 -39.42
N ASP A 3 1.73 -6.85 -40.48
CA ASP A 3 1.02 -5.57 -40.39
C ASP A 3 -0.39 -5.69 -39.80
N PHE A 4 -1.08 -6.81 -40.05
CA PHE A 4 -2.41 -7.04 -39.49
C PHE A 4 -2.36 -7.23 -37.98
N TRP A 5 -1.42 -8.04 -37.50
CA TRP A 5 -1.21 -8.27 -36.08
C TRP A 5 -0.65 -7.02 -35.37
N ALA A 6 0.26 -6.28 -36.01
CA ALA A 6 0.79 -5.03 -35.47
C ALA A 6 -0.30 -3.96 -35.30
N ASN A 7 -1.17 -3.79 -36.30
CA ASN A 7 -2.29 -2.84 -36.22
C ASN A 7 -3.34 -3.25 -35.18
N ALA A 8 -3.61 -4.56 -35.03
CA ALA A 8 -4.52 -5.07 -34.01
C ALA A 8 -4.02 -4.83 -32.58
N ILE A 9 -2.71 -4.95 -32.34
CA ILE A 9 -2.12 -4.65 -31.02
C ILE A 9 -2.14 -3.14 -30.76
N TRP A 10 -1.81 -2.32 -31.78
CA TRP A 10 -1.82 -0.86 -31.65
C TRP A 10 -3.21 -0.28 -31.39
N SER A 11 -4.27 -0.89 -31.92
CA SER A 11 -5.64 -0.43 -31.66
C SER A 11 -6.12 -0.74 -30.24
N LEU A 12 -5.59 -1.80 -29.62
CA LEU A 12 -5.87 -2.17 -28.23
C LEU A 12 -4.98 -1.44 -27.22
N ALA A 13 -3.83 -0.94 -27.64
CA ALA A 13 -2.90 -0.20 -26.79
C ALA A 13 -3.57 0.91 -25.95
N PRO A 14 -4.43 1.81 -26.51
CA PRO A 14 -5.03 2.88 -25.72
C PRO A 14 -5.96 2.39 -24.60
N THR A 15 -6.75 1.33 -24.81
CA THR A 15 -7.65 0.81 -23.77
C THR A 15 -6.87 0.09 -22.67
N VAL A 16 -5.86 -0.70 -23.05
CA VAL A 16 -4.95 -1.37 -22.11
C VAL A 16 -4.17 -0.35 -21.29
N LEU A 17 -3.67 0.72 -21.92
CA LEU A 17 -2.93 1.78 -21.24
C LEU A 17 -3.79 2.43 -20.15
N ILE A 18 -5.04 2.79 -20.48
CA ILE A 18 -5.98 3.37 -19.51
C ILE A 18 -6.25 2.37 -18.37
N GLY A 19 -6.47 1.09 -18.69
CA GLY A 19 -6.66 0.04 -17.70
C GLY A 19 -5.46 -0.12 -16.76
N LEU A 20 -4.23 -0.06 -17.29
CA LEU A 20 -3.00 -0.13 -16.51
C LEU A 20 -2.82 1.09 -15.62
N VAL A 21 -3.10 2.30 -16.11
CA VAL A 21 -3.05 3.52 -15.30
C VAL A 21 -4.08 3.45 -14.17
N PHE A 22 -5.31 3.06 -14.47
CA PHE A 22 -6.36 2.89 -13.46
C PHE A 22 -5.97 1.85 -12.41
N TRP A 23 -5.48 0.68 -12.85
CA TRP A 23 -5.00 -0.37 -11.96
C TRP A 23 -3.85 0.12 -11.08
N PHE A 24 -2.90 0.86 -11.64
CA PHE A 24 -1.78 1.43 -10.90
C PHE A 24 -2.23 2.41 -9.82
N VAL A 25 -3.18 3.30 -10.15
CA VAL A 25 -3.77 4.24 -9.19
C VAL A 25 -4.53 3.49 -8.10
N MET A 26 -5.41 2.55 -8.43
CA MET A 26 -6.13 1.76 -7.43
C MET A 26 -5.15 0.99 -6.52
N ARG A 27 -4.11 0.41 -7.13
CA ARG A 27 -3.06 -0.34 -6.44
C ARG A 27 -2.24 0.54 -5.50
N SER A 28 -1.95 1.79 -5.89
CA SER A 28 -1.18 2.74 -5.08
C SER A 28 -1.98 3.22 -3.89
N VAL A 29 -3.26 3.55 -4.06
CA VAL A 29 -4.19 3.92 -2.98
C VAL A 29 -4.28 2.81 -1.92
N ILE A 30 -4.50 1.56 -2.35
CA ILE A 30 -4.57 0.42 -1.42
C ILE A 30 -3.23 0.16 -0.71
N ARG A 31 -2.08 0.44 -1.36
CA ARG A 31 -0.76 0.30 -0.72
C ARG A 31 -0.50 1.41 0.30
N ALA A 32 -0.90 2.64 -0.02
CA ALA A 32 -0.66 3.82 0.79
C ALA A 32 -1.34 3.71 2.16
N ASP A 33 -2.63 3.31 2.19
CA ASP A 33 -3.38 3.10 3.44
C ASP A 33 -2.68 2.10 4.40
N ARG A 34 -2.04 1.06 3.85
CA ARG A 34 -1.29 0.07 4.64
C ARG A 34 0.03 0.60 5.21
N ASN A 35 0.67 1.56 4.56
CA ASN A 35 1.92 2.15 5.02
C ASN A 35 1.67 3.17 6.13
N GLU A 36 0.62 3.98 6.01
CA GLU A 36 0.26 4.98 7.02
C GLU A 36 -0.01 4.32 8.37
N ARG A 37 -0.84 3.27 8.41
CA ARG A 37 -1.12 2.53 9.65
C ARG A 37 0.13 1.94 10.31
N ARG A 38 1.11 1.51 9.52
CA ARG A 38 2.38 0.93 10.02
C ARG A 38 3.34 2.00 10.53
N ALA A 39 3.36 3.17 9.89
CA ALA A 39 4.18 4.30 10.32
C ALA A 39 3.68 4.84 11.66
N TYR A 40 2.36 5.04 11.80
CA TYR A 40 1.77 5.49 13.08
C TYR A 40 2.03 4.51 14.21
N ALA A 41 1.86 3.20 13.99
CA ALA A 41 2.11 2.18 15.01
C ALA A 41 3.59 2.13 15.45
N ARG A 42 4.54 2.38 14.54
CA ARG A 42 5.96 2.47 14.89
C ARG A 42 6.25 3.69 15.75
N ILE A 43 5.71 4.85 15.38
CA ILE A 43 5.94 6.10 16.12
C ILE A 43 5.31 6.00 17.52
N GLU A 44 4.10 5.47 17.65
CA GLU A 44 3.45 5.28 18.95
C GLU A 44 4.20 4.28 19.85
N ALA A 45 4.75 3.20 19.28
CA ALA A 45 5.60 2.26 20.02
C ALA A 45 6.91 2.91 20.48
N GLU A 46 7.54 3.73 19.64
CA GLU A 46 8.74 4.48 20.02
C GLU A 46 8.46 5.54 21.10
N GLU A 47 7.30 6.21 21.05
CA GLU A 47 6.89 7.17 22.09
C GLU A 47 6.55 6.47 23.41
N ARG A 48 5.83 5.35 23.39
CA ARG A 48 5.55 4.55 24.61
C ARG A 48 6.82 4.03 25.26
N ALA A 49 7.79 3.58 24.45
CA ALA A 49 9.10 3.14 24.95
C ALA A 49 9.89 4.29 25.58
N LYS A 50 9.86 5.48 24.97
CA LYS A 50 10.50 6.68 25.54
C LYS A 50 9.82 7.16 26.82
N LEU A 51 8.51 6.97 26.93
CA LEU A 51 7.72 7.32 28.11
C LEU A 51 7.79 6.25 29.22
N GLY A 52 8.49 5.13 29.00
CA GLY A 52 8.61 4.05 29.99
C GLY A 52 7.29 3.35 30.30
N LEU A 53 6.30 3.46 29.41
CA LEU A 53 4.97 2.84 29.57
C LEU A 53 4.95 1.36 29.15
N ASP A 54 6.11 0.80 28.80
CA ASP A 54 6.30 -0.59 28.40
C ASP A 54 6.28 -1.58 29.58
N ALA A 55 6.00 -1.13 30.80
CA ALA A 55 5.90 -2.01 31.95
C ALA A 55 4.67 -2.94 31.76
N PRO A 56 4.87 -4.27 31.69
CA PRO A 56 3.77 -5.19 31.90
C PRO A 56 3.15 -4.82 33.25
N ARG A 57 1.83 -4.62 33.32
CA ARG A 57 1.14 -4.73 34.61
C ARG A 57 1.35 -6.17 35.05
N ASP A 58 2.42 -6.40 35.79
CA ASP A 58 2.59 -7.57 36.61
C ASP A 58 1.33 -7.75 37.44
N GLY A 59 0.89 -8.99 37.55
CA GLY A 59 -0.36 -9.40 38.19
C GLY A 59 -0.37 -9.15 39.70
N SER A 60 -0.28 -7.89 40.12
CA SER A 60 -0.41 -7.45 41.51
C SER A 60 -1.59 -6.48 41.65
N ALA A 61 -2.78 -6.98 41.35
CA ALA A 61 -3.97 -6.68 42.12
C ALA A 61 -4.40 -8.03 42.70
N ALA A 62 -3.83 -8.38 43.86
CA ALA A 62 -4.49 -8.24 45.16
C ALA A 62 -5.64 -9.24 45.32
#